data_AF-A0A950UUV5-F1
#
_entry.id   AF-A0A950UUV5-F1
#
_cell.length_a   1.000
_cell.length_b   1.000
_cell.length_c   1.000
_cell.angle_alpha   90.00
_cell.angle_beta   90.00
_cell.angle_gamma   90.00
#
_symmetry.space_group_name_H-M   'P 1'
#
loop_
_entity.id
_entity.type
_entity.pdbx_description
1 polymer ?
#
loop_
_entity_poly.entity_id
_entity_poly.type
_entity_poly.pdbx_seq_one_letter_code
_entity_poly.pdbx_strand_id
1 'polypeptide(L)'
;MNYVEWLRVRNLLRIVAIILGVLLVLAVVLRISVARYTTPAHWISQIEGQPDVKVQHVTLPDGTKRTIVDHPAQGTHVVVDDRGYAGTHIVVTEPTKSHHENDNFSVGSVSVSESKHGSVKTTVIDTNGAVPMIYYMALADLVALIVATMLAAPFAREADGHLEVALTKPIPRARYAMEAIAADVAGIIVASLLTIAALYICQLLFESPRLDFSGVNARAIAIGIACPLAWYALVCAATTWMHRAFGAVLGFAWPVAILVGVLAAIHPRNVVGLFIHDVAWVLSRFNPISYVTFPNEPTSAAFFASDPTFLPRLAVMLLMFVVYSGLAMVKWQRMEA
;
A
#
# COMPACT_ATOMS: atom_id res chain seq x y z
N MET A 1 -11.88 32.97 -2.41
CA MET A 1 -10.62 32.54 -3.05
C MET A 1 -10.31 31.07 -2.85
N ASN A 2 -10.64 30.46 -1.70
CA ASN A 2 -10.67 29.01 -1.49
C ASN A 2 -11.23 28.19 -2.67
N TYR A 3 -12.21 28.73 -3.39
CA TYR A 3 -12.83 28.06 -4.53
C TYR A 3 -11.84 27.62 -5.62
N VAL A 4 -10.81 28.42 -5.95
CA VAL A 4 -9.85 28.08 -7.02
C VAL A 4 -8.95 26.92 -6.61
N GLU A 5 -8.44 26.94 -5.38
CA GLU A 5 -7.64 25.83 -4.83
C GLU A 5 -8.47 24.54 -4.75
N TRP A 6 -9.72 24.65 -4.31
CA TRP A 6 -10.64 23.51 -4.29
C TRP A 6 -10.98 23.00 -5.70
N LEU A 7 -11.12 23.88 -6.70
CA LEU A 7 -11.32 23.46 -8.09
C LEU A 7 -10.13 22.64 -8.61
N ARG A 8 -8.90 23.05 -8.29
CA ARG A 8 -7.68 22.32 -8.64
C ARG A 8 -7.66 20.94 -7.99
N VAL A 9 -7.82 20.90 -6.67
CA VAL A 9 -7.86 19.64 -5.90
C VAL A 9 -8.96 18.73 -6.42
N ARG A 10 -10.17 19.27 -6.68
CA ARG A 10 -11.29 18.53 -7.26
C ARG A 10 -10.97 17.94 -8.63
N ASN A 11 -10.32 18.70 -9.51
CA ASN A 11 -9.94 18.21 -10.83
C ASN A 11 -8.94 17.06 -10.74
N LEU A 12 -7.97 17.15 -9.83
CA LEU A 12 -7.03 16.05 -9.59
C LEU A 12 -7.71 14.82 -8.99
N LEU A 13 -8.56 15.00 -7.97
CA LEU A 13 -9.36 13.92 -7.38
C LEU A 13 -10.28 13.25 -8.41
N ARG A 14 -10.83 14.02 -9.36
CA ARG A 14 -11.61 13.47 -10.48
C ARG A 14 -10.76 12.56 -11.36
N ILE A 15 -9.52 12.95 -11.67
CA ILE A 15 -8.59 12.10 -12.45
C ILE A 15 -8.29 10.81 -11.68
N VAL A 16 -7.97 10.92 -10.38
CA VAL A 16 -7.73 9.76 -9.51
C VAL A 16 -8.95 8.84 -9.50
N ALA A 17 -10.16 9.38 -9.32
CA ALA A 17 -11.39 8.62 -9.33
C ALA A 17 -11.66 7.93 -10.69
N ILE A 18 -11.35 8.59 -11.81
CA ILE A 18 -11.45 7.97 -13.15
C ILE A 18 -10.50 6.79 -13.26
N ILE A 19 -9.23 6.95 -12.86
CA ILE A 19 -8.23 5.87 -12.92
C ILE A 19 -8.66 4.69 -12.04
N LEU A 20 -9.05 4.96 -10.79
CA LEU A 20 -9.55 3.93 -9.88
C LEU A 20 -10.81 3.24 -10.42
N GLY A 21 -11.72 3.99 -11.04
CA GLY A 21 -12.91 3.45 -11.71
C GLY A 21 -12.57 2.51 -12.87
N VAL A 22 -11.59 2.87 -13.70
CA VAL A 22 -11.11 2.00 -14.78
C VAL A 22 -10.49 0.72 -14.22
N LEU A 23 -9.66 0.83 -13.17
CA LEU A 23 -9.07 -0.34 -12.49
C LEU A 23 -10.13 -1.26 -11.89
N LEU A 24 -11.19 -0.70 -11.30
CA LEU A 24 -12.34 -1.45 -10.79
C LEU A 24 -13.07 -2.20 -11.90
N VAL A 25 -13.32 -1.55 -13.04
CA VAL A 25 -13.94 -2.21 -14.21
C VAL A 25 -13.05 -3.34 -14.72
N LEU A 26 -11.74 -3.13 -14.81
CA LEU A 26 -10.79 -4.18 -15.18
C LEU A 26 -10.79 -5.34 -14.18
N ALA A 27 -10.89 -5.07 -12.88
CA ALA A 27 -11.00 -6.10 -11.85
C ALA A 27 -12.29 -6.92 -12.00
N VAL A 28 -13.42 -6.29 -12.35
CA VAL A 28 -14.68 -6.99 -12.67
C VAL A 28 -14.51 -7.88 -13.90
N VAL A 29 -13.93 -7.36 -14.99
CA VAL A 29 -13.67 -8.14 -16.21
C VAL A 29 -12.76 -9.32 -15.91
N LEU A 30 -11.70 -9.10 -15.14
CA LEU A 30 -10.78 -10.15 -14.71
C LEU A 30 -11.51 -11.20 -13.86
N ARG A 31 -12.33 -10.79 -12.90
CA ARG A 31 -13.12 -11.71 -12.07
C ARG A 31 -14.02 -12.58 -12.94
N ILE A 32 -14.76 -12.01 -13.89
CA ILE A 32 -15.64 -12.75 -14.79
C ILE A 32 -14.84 -13.73 -15.68
N SER A 33 -13.67 -13.31 -16.15
CA SER A 33 -12.83 -14.10 -17.06
C SER A 33 -12.12 -15.25 -16.35
N VAL A 34 -11.60 -15.00 -15.14
CA VAL A 34 -10.77 -15.93 -14.38
C VAL A 34 -11.61 -16.88 -13.51
N ALA A 35 -12.76 -16.43 -12.97
CA ALA A 35 -13.60 -17.26 -12.11
C ALA A 35 -14.06 -18.57 -12.77
N ARG A 36 -14.05 -18.66 -14.10
CA ARG A 36 -14.35 -19.89 -14.82
C ARG A 36 -13.27 -20.97 -14.68
N TYR A 37 -12.02 -20.58 -14.45
CA TYR A 37 -10.86 -21.48 -14.52
C TYR A 37 -10.24 -21.78 -13.15
N THR A 38 -10.46 -20.94 -12.14
CA THR A 38 -9.77 -21.04 -10.84
C THR A 38 -10.65 -21.57 -9.71
N THR A 39 -11.81 -22.14 -10.00
CA THR A 39 -12.65 -22.73 -8.94
C THR A 39 -12.10 -24.11 -8.55
N PRO A 40 -12.04 -24.44 -7.25
CA PRO A 40 -11.68 -25.79 -6.80
C PRO A 40 -12.51 -26.88 -7.49
N ALA A 41 -13.78 -26.59 -7.81
CA ALA A 41 -14.67 -27.50 -8.54
C ALA A 41 -14.13 -27.92 -9.91
N HIS A 42 -13.50 -27.00 -10.66
CA HIS A 42 -12.91 -27.33 -11.97
C HIS A 42 -11.65 -28.20 -11.82
N TRP A 43 -10.84 -27.94 -10.79
CA TRP A 43 -9.68 -28.80 -10.50
C TRP A 43 -10.11 -30.19 -10.04
N ILE A 44 -11.14 -30.29 -9.19
CA ILE A 44 -11.72 -31.55 -8.73
C ILE A 44 -12.26 -32.36 -9.93
N SER A 45 -12.99 -31.72 -10.85
CA SER A 45 -13.56 -32.43 -12.01
C SER A 45 -12.50 -32.97 -12.98
N GLN A 46 -11.33 -32.33 -13.08
CA GLN A 46 -10.20 -32.84 -13.85
C GLN A 46 -9.57 -34.08 -13.20
N ILE A 47 -9.59 -34.16 -11.87
CA ILE A 47 -8.99 -35.26 -11.10
C ILE A 47 -9.95 -36.45 -10.97
N GLU A 48 -11.25 -36.20 -10.93
CA GLU A 48 -12.29 -37.24 -10.87
C GLU A 48 -12.23 -38.22 -12.07
N GLY A 49 -11.72 -37.77 -13.22
CA GLY A 49 -11.52 -38.63 -14.40
C GLY A 49 -10.29 -39.55 -14.35
N GLN A 50 -9.43 -39.44 -13.33
CA GLN A 50 -8.22 -40.25 -13.22
C GLN A 50 -8.51 -41.63 -12.64
N PRO A 51 -7.87 -42.71 -13.14
CA PRO A 51 -8.00 -44.03 -12.54
C PRO A 51 -7.46 -44.00 -11.10
N ASP A 52 -8.09 -44.79 -10.23
CA ASP A 52 -7.74 -44.93 -8.81
C ASP A 52 -8.01 -43.72 -7.91
N VAL A 53 -8.62 -42.65 -8.41
CA VAL A 53 -9.07 -41.52 -7.57
C VAL A 53 -10.49 -41.77 -7.07
N LYS A 54 -10.74 -41.51 -5.78
CA LYS A 54 -12.09 -41.50 -5.20
C LYS A 54 -12.43 -40.10 -4.73
N VAL A 55 -13.50 -39.53 -5.28
CA VAL A 55 -14.04 -38.24 -4.86
C VAL A 55 -15.33 -38.48 -4.09
N GLN A 56 -15.46 -37.87 -2.91
CA GLN A 56 -16.69 -37.90 -2.11
C GLN A 56 -17.15 -36.47 -1.83
N HIS A 57 -18.43 -36.20 -2.08
CA HIS A 57 -19.05 -34.93 -1.75
C HIS A 57 -19.99 -35.12 -0.55
N VAL A 58 -19.74 -34.38 0.52
CA VAL A 58 -20.53 -34.40 1.75
C VAL A 58 -20.95 -32.98 2.09
N THR A 59 -22.24 -32.78 2.38
CA THR A 59 -22.70 -31.51 2.96
C THR A 59 -22.74 -31.67 4.47
N LEU A 60 -21.96 -30.86 5.19
CA LEU A 60 -21.90 -30.88 6.64
C LEU A 60 -23.15 -30.24 7.26
N PRO A 61 -23.47 -30.49 8.55
CA PRO A 61 -24.66 -29.95 9.20
C PRO A 61 -24.75 -28.41 9.25
N ASP A 62 -23.61 -27.73 9.16
CA ASP A 62 -23.50 -26.27 9.09
C ASP A 62 -23.72 -25.70 7.67
N GLY A 63 -23.95 -26.56 6.68
CA GLY A 63 -24.11 -26.20 5.27
C GLY A 63 -22.81 -26.14 4.48
N THR A 64 -21.65 -26.38 5.11
CA THR A 64 -20.35 -26.41 4.44
C THR A 64 -20.31 -27.59 3.45
N LYS A 65 -19.85 -27.32 2.22
CA LYS A 65 -19.67 -28.35 1.20
C LYS A 65 -18.25 -28.91 1.32
N ARG A 66 -18.14 -30.13 1.84
CA ARG A 66 -16.89 -30.86 1.95
C ARG A 66 -16.70 -31.76 0.74
N THR A 67 -15.57 -31.62 0.06
CA THR A 67 -15.12 -32.59 -0.95
C THR A 67 -13.86 -33.28 -0.47
N ILE A 68 -13.89 -34.61 -0.44
CA ILE A 68 -12.76 -35.45 -0.04
C ILE A 68 -12.25 -36.14 -1.30
N VAL A 69 -10.96 -35.99 -1.59
CA VAL A 69 -10.29 -36.61 -2.72
C VAL A 69 -9.20 -37.54 -2.18
N ASP A 70 -9.36 -38.83 -2.43
CA ASP A 70 -8.38 -39.86 -2.07
C ASP A 70 -7.69 -40.37 -3.33
N HIS A 71 -6.36 -40.24 -3.38
CA HIS A 71 -5.53 -40.82 -4.43
C HIS A 71 -4.54 -41.85 -3.81
N PRO A 72 -4.98 -43.09 -3.56
CA PRO A 72 -4.17 -44.13 -2.90
C PRO A 72 -2.85 -44.44 -3.61
N ALA A 73 -2.82 -44.41 -4.94
CA ALA A 73 -1.58 -44.66 -5.70
C ALA A 73 -0.49 -43.62 -5.44
N GLN A 74 -0.87 -42.37 -5.13
CA GLN A 74 0.07 -41.30 -4.79
C GLN A 74 0.23 -41.09 -3.28
N GLY A 75 -0.62 -41.73 -2.46
CA GLY A 75 -0.69 -41.50 -1.03
C GLY A 75 -1.24 -40.11 -0.66
N THR A 76 -1.95 -39.45 -1.58
CA THR A 76 -2.45 -38.09 -1.41
C THR A 76 -3.90 -38.12 -0.94
N HIS A 77 -4.20 -37.35 0.11
CA HIS A 77 -5.54 -37.13 0.65
C HIS A 77 -5.82 -35.64 0.69
N VAL A 78 -6.89 -35.18 0.05
CA VAL A 78 -7.27 -33.77 0.01
C VAL A 78 -8.67 -33.59 0.56
N VAL A 79 -8.82 -32.68 1.52
CA VAL A 79 -10.11 -32.27 2.06
C VAL A 79 -10.32 -30.80 1.70
N VAL A 80 -11.36 -30.51 0.92
CA VAL A 80 -11.76 -29.16 0.54
C VAL A 80 -13.08 -28.84 1.25
N ASP A 81 -13.03 -27.93 2.21
CA ASP A 81 -14.20 -27.37 2.89
C ASP A 81 -14.56 -26.02 2.27
N ASP A 82 -15.57 -26.01 1.41
CA ASP A 82 -16.11 -24.79 0.80
C ASP A 82 -17.22 -24.20 1.68
N ARG A 83 -16.94 -23.05 2.30
CA ARG A 83 -17.86 -22.28 3.13
C ARG A 83 -18.53 -21.14 2.36
N GLY A 84 -18.51 -21.18 1.03
CA GLY A 84 -19.05 -20.15 0.15
C GLY A 84 -18.31 -18.81 0.32
N TYR A 85 -19.05 -17.76 0.67
CA TYR A 85 -18.45 -16.43 0.91
C TYR A 85 -17.49 -16.39 2.10
N ALA A 86 -17.58 -17.35 3.03
CA ALA A 86 -16.64 -17.48 4.13
C ALA A 86 -15.33 -18.21 3.74
N GLY A 87 -15.06 -18.32 2.44
CA GLY A 87 -13.83 -18.87 1.87
C GLY A 87 -13.73 -20.39 1.94
N THR A 88 -12.57 -20.89 1.53
CA THR A 88 -12.28 -22.31 1.42
C THR A 88 -11.17 -22.69 2.38
N HIS A 89 -11.31 -23.83 3.05
CA HIS A 89 -10.26 -24.46 3.84
C HIS A 89 -9.86 -25.76 3.17
N ILE A 90 -8.63 -25.84 2.67
CA ILE A 90 -8.11 -26.99 1.94
C ILE A 90 -7.01 -27.62 2.77
N VAL A 91 -7.12 -28.90 3.05
CA VAL A 91 -6.08 -29.69 3.72
C VAL A 91 -5.58 -30.72 2.73
N VAL A 92 -4.31 -30.62 2.36
CA VAL A 92 -3.63 -31.59 1.49
C VAL A 92 -2.65 -32.38 2.36
N THR A 93 -2.81 -33.69 2.38
CA THR A 93 -1.94 -34.62 3.09
C THR A 93 -1.25 -35.51 2.07
N GLU A 94 0.07 -35.49 2.01
CA GLU A 94 0.86 -36.21 1.01
C GLU A 94 2.13 -36.84 1.61
N PRO A 95 2.67 -37.93 1.03
CA PRO A 95 3.93 -38.50 1.48
C PRO A 95 5.08 -37.52 1.22
N THR A 96 5.95 -37.34 2.22
CA THR A 96 7.06 -36.40 2.11
C THR A 96 8.12 -36.92 1.14
N LYS A 97 8.21 -36.32 -0.05
CA LYS A 97 9.22 -36.69 -1.07
C LYS A 97 10.54 -35.93 -0.96
N SER A 98 10.61 -34.83 -0.19
CA SER A 98 11.82 -34.02 -0.04
C SER A 98 11.96 -33.38 1.35
N HIS A 99 13.21 -33.04 1.70
CA HIS A 99 13.57 -32.28 2.91
C HIS A 99 13.44 -30.77 2.65
N HIS A 100 12.25 -30.30 2.26
CA HIS A 100 11.99 -28.86 2.33
C HIS A 100 11.62 -28.47 3.76
N GLU A 101 12.08 -27.29 4.17
CA GLU A 101 11.74 -26.68 5.46
C GLU A 101 10.24 -26.35 5.48
N ASN A 102 9.63 -26.23 6.66
CA ASN A 102 8.22 -25.87 6.76
C ASN A 102 8.04 -24.44 6.26
N ASP A 103 7.40 -24.27 5.10
CA ASP A 103 7.13 -22.97 4.53
C ASP A 103 5.71 -22.52 4.91
N ASN A 104 5.63 -21.42 5.66
CA ASN A 104 4.37 -20.70 5.88
C ASN A 104 4.38 -19.47 4.99
N PHE A 105 3.43 -19.41 4.07
CA PHE A 105 3.28 -18.28 3.16
C PHE A 105 1.88 -17.72 3.24
N SER A 106 1.74 -16.40 3.33
CA SER A 106 0.45 -15.75 3.31
C SER A 106 0.49 -14.53 2.39
N VAL A 107 -0.50 -14.44 1.52
CA VAL A 107 -0.71 -13.34 0.57
C VAL A 107 -2.16 -12.92 0.65
N GLY A 108 -2.39 -11.73 1.19
CA GLY A 108 -3.73 -11.20 1.38
C GLY A 108 -4.54 -12.10 2.32
N SER A 109 -5.64 -12.64 1.81
CA SER A 109 -6.56 -13.54 2.51
C SER A 109 -6.19 -15.02 2.38
N VAL A 110 -5.19 -15.35 1.55
CA VAL A 110 -4.73 -16.73 1.36
C VAL A 110 -3.56 -16.99 2.28
N SER A 111 -3.71 -17.93 3.22
CA SER A 111 -2.62 -18.45 4.05
C SER A 111 -2.39 -19.92 3.77
N VAL A 112 -1.14 -20.26 3.46
CA VAL A 112 -0.64 -21.61 3.29
C VAL A 112 0.27 -21.92 4.48
N SER A 113 -0.08 -22.96 5.22
CA SER A 113 0.69 -23.46 6.35
C SER A 113 1.10 -24.89 6.09
N GLU A 114 2.41 -25.14 6.07
CA GLU A 114 2.94 -26.49 5.89
C GLU A 114 3.41 -27.05 7.23
N SER A 115 2.96 -28.26 7.55
CA SER A 115 3.39 -29.00 8.73
C SER A 115 3.80 -30.42 8.37
N LYS A 116 4.87 -30.90 9.00
CA LYS A 116 5.39 -32.25 8.77
C LYS A 116 5.28 -33.10 10.03
N HIS A 117 4.67 -34.27 9.90
CA HIS A 117 4.58 -35.28 10.96
C HIS A 117 5.08 -36.62 10.43
N GLY A 118 6.35 -36.93 10.70
CA GLY A 118 6.99 -38.17 10.24
C GLY A 118 7.16 -38.21 8.72
N SER A 119 6.56 -39.21 8.07
CA SER A 119 6.57 -39.40 6.61
C SER A 119 5.47 -38.64 5.88
N VAL A 120 4.62 -37.91 6.60
CA VAL A 120 3.45 -37.23 6.07
C VAL A 120 3.64 -35.71 6.14
N LYS A 121 3.38 -35.04 5.03
CA LYS A 121 3.32 -33.59 4.91
C LYS A 121 1.85 -33.18 4.84
N THR A 122 1.45 -32.20 5.64
CA THR A 122 0.11 -31.61 5.65
C THR A 122 0.22 -30.13 5.31
N THR A 123 -0.31 -29.76 4.15
CA THR A 123 -0.43 -28.38 3.69
C THR A 123 -1.86 -27.92 3.92
N VAL A 124 -2.04 -26.86 4.70
CA VAL A 124 -3.32 -26.23 4.98
C VAL A 124 -3.38 -24.92 4.20
N ILE A 125 -4.39 -24.75 3.35
CA ILE A 125 -4.63 -23.53 2.57
C ILE A 125 -5.97 -22.96 3.02
N ASP A 126 -5.93 -21.77 3.62
CA ASP A 126 -7.12 -21.01 4.02
C ASP A 126 -7.25 -19.78 3.15
N THR A 127 -8.41 -19.59 2.51
CA THR A 127 -8.69 -18.40 1.68
C THR A 127 -9.59 -17.37 2.38
N ASN A 128 -9.71 -17.44 3.71
CA ASN A 128 -10.49 -16.50 4.52
C ASN A 128 -9.67 -15.91 5.67
N GLY A 129 -8.37 -15.74 5.42
CA GLY A 129 -7.50 -14.99 6.31
C GLY A 129 -7.98 -13.54 6.45
N ALA A 130 -7.81 -12.97 7.64
CA ALA A 130 -8.00 -11.54 7.82
C ALA A 130 -6.97 -10.80 6.97
N VAL A 131 -7.41 -9.81 6.18
CA VAL A 131 -6.49 -9.02 5.35
C VAL A 131 -6.02 -7.82 6.16
N PRO A 132 -4.70 -7.72 6.42
CA PRO A 132 -4.14 -6.58 7.13
C PRO A 132 -4.40 -5.26 6.39
N MET A 133 -4.83 -4.22 7.11
CA MET A 133 -5.07 -2.89 6.54
C MET A 133 -3.80 -2.29 5.91
N ILE A 134 -2.62 -2.72 6.37
CA ILE A 134 -1.33 -2.26 5.84
C ILE A 134 -1.18 -2.46 4.32
N TYR A 135 -1.79 -3.50 3.74
CA TYR A 135 -1.76 -3.72 2.29
C TYR A 135 -2.56 -2.64 1.53
N TYR A 136 -3.69 -2.23 2.08
CA TYR A 136 -4.49 -1.15 1.52
C TYR A 136 -3.77 0.19 1.65
N MET A 137 -3.18 0.44 2.82
CA MET A 137 -2.39 1.65 3.08
C MET A 137 -1.20 1.73 2.15
N ALA A 138 -0.44 0.65 1.95
CA ALA A 138 0.71 0.62 1.04
C ALA A 138 0.41 1.18 -0.36
N LEU A 139 -0.69 0.74 -0.97
CA LEU A 139 -1.11 1.23 -2.29
C LEU A 139 -1.75 2.62 -2.22
N ALA A 140 -2.52 2.90 -1.17
CA ALA A 140 -3.10 4.23 -0.95
C ALA A 140 -2.03 5.31 -0.75
N ASP A 141 -0.95 4.99 -0.04
CA ASP A 141 0.20 5.85 0.24
C ASP A 141 0.94 6.16 -1.05
N LEU A 142 1.12 5.17 -1.93
CA LEU A 142 1.72 5.38 -3.25
C LEU A 142 0.90 6.38 -4.08
N VAL A 143 -0.42 6.20 -4.15
CA VAL A 143 -1.31 7.14 -4.85
C VAL A 143 -1.27 8.52 -4.20
N ALA A 144 -1.30 8.58 -2.87
CA ALA A 144 -1.25 9.81 -2.10
C ALA A 144 0.06 10.57 -2.28
N LEU A 145 1.21 9.88 -2.37
CA LEU A 145 2.52 10.47 -2.68
C LEU A 145 2.55 11.05 -4.09
N ILE A 146 1.95 10.39 -5.08
CA ILE A 146 1.81 10.92 -6.45
C ILE A 146 0.96 12.20 -6.43
N VAL A 147 -0.20 12.14 -5.77
CA VAL A 147 -1.10 13.29 -5.60
C VAL A 147 -0.40 14.45 -4.88
N ALA A 148 0.31 14.16 -3.79
CA ALA A 148 1.13 15.12 -3.05
C ALA A 148 2.17 15.80 -3.96
N THR A 149 2.86 15.03 -4.81
CA THR A 149 3.83 15.58 -5.78
C THR A 149 3.15 16.51 -6.78
N MET A 150 1.99 16.12 -7.31
CA MET A 150 1.24 16.93 -8.28
C MET A 150 0.67 18.22 -7.66
N LEU A 151 0.20 18.14 -6.41
CA LEU A 151 -0.35 19.29 -5.67
C LEU A 151 0.72 20.26 -5.17
N ALA A 152 1.98 19.84 -5.08
CA ALA A 152 3.08 20.75 -4.74
C ALA A 152 3.49 21.68 -5.90
N ALA A 153 3.22 21.29 -7.16
CA ALA A 153 3.63 22.04 -8.35
C ALA A 153 3.05 23.47 -8.49
N PRO A 154 1.76 23.71 -8.22
CA PRO A 154 1.14 25.03 -8.36
C PRO A 154 1.75 26.08 -7.43
N PHE A 155 2.14 25.70 -6.20
CA PHE A 155 2.81 26.61 -5.28
C PHE A 155 4.05 27.21 -5.96
N ALA A 156 4.91 26.38 -6.54
CA ALA A 156 6.10 26.85 -7.22
C ALA A 156 5.81 27.74 -8.45
N ARG A 157 4.76 27.40 -9.23
CA ARG A 157 4.35 28.21 -10.39
C ARG A 157 3.88 29.60 -9.99
N GLU A 158 3.11 29.68 -8.92
CA GLU A 158 2.62 30.96 -8.40
C GLU A 158 3.75 31.78 -7.74
N ALA A 159 4.82 31.14 -7.24
CA ALA A 159 6.03 31.85 -6.79
C ALA A 159 6.78 32.51 -7.95
N ASP A 160 6.95 31.82 -9.07
CA ASP A 160 7.62 32.39 -10.24
C ASP A 160 6.79 33.57 -10.82
N GLY A 161 5.45 33.47 -10.80
CA GLY A 161 4.50 34.50 -11.29
C GLY A 161 4.06 35.55 -10.27
N HIS A 162 4.81 35.75 -9.17
CA HIS A 162 4.43 36.55 -8.00
C HIS A 162 3.85 37.96 -8.30
N LEU A 163 4.27 38.63 -9.38
CA LEU A 163 3.74 39.94 -9.78
C LEU A 163 2.25 39.90 -10.18
N GLU A 164 1.83 38.91 -10.96
CA GLU A 164 0.43 38.76 -11.38
C GLU A 164 -0.47 38.40 -10.20
N VAL A 165 0.04 37.55 -9.31
CA VAL A 165 -0.67 37.13 -8.10
C VAL A 165 -0.81 38.30 -7.13
N ALA A 166 0.26 39.09 -6.91
CA ALA A 166 0.24 40.25 -6.02
C ALA A 166 -0.74 41.33 -6.47
N LEU A 167 -0.88 41.55 -7.79
CA LEU A 167 -1.77 42.57 -8.34
C LEU A 167 -3.25 42.16 -8.34
N THR A 168 -3.55 40.86 -8.35
CA THR A 168 -4.92 40.34 -8.51
C THR A 168 -5.58 39.90 -7.20
N LYS A 169 -4.81 39.75 -6.11
CA LYS A 169 -5.27 39.11 -4.87
C LYS A 169 -4.94 39.98 -3.62
N PRO A 170 -5.88 40.80 -3.11
CA PRO A 170 -5.67 41.65 -1.94
C PRO A 170 -5.85 40.88 -0.60
N ILE A 171 -5.25 39.70 -0.48
CA ILE A 171 -5.27 38.88 0.75
C ILE A 171 -3.83 38.71 1.25
N PRO A 172 -3.57 38.76 2.57
CA PRO A 172 -2.25 38.47 3.11
C PRO A 172 -1.71 37.13 2.61
N ARG A 173 -0.51 37.09 2.05
CA ARG A 173 0.02 35.88 1.41
C ARG A 173 0.19 34.69 2.35
N ALA A 174 0.43 34.96 3.63
CA ALA A 174 0.48 33.92 4.66
C ALA A 174 -0.86 33.17 4.78
N ARG A 175 -1.98 33.92 4.77
CA ARG A 175 -3.32 33.33 4.85
C ARG A 175 -3.63 32.53 3.59
N TYR A 176 -3.30 33.07 2.42
CA TYR A 176 -3.47 32.37 1.16
C TYR A 176 -2.67 31.05 1.11
N ALA A 177 -1.41 31.08 1.54
CA ALA A 177 -0.57 29.88 1.59
C ALA A 177 -1.14 28.82 2.54
N MET A 178 -1.66 29.21 3.72
CA MET A 178 -2.32 28.27 4.63
C MET A 178 -3.59 27.68 4.03
N GLU A 179 -4.42 28.49 3.36
CA GLU A 179 -5.64 28.02 2.70
C GLU A 179 -5.34 27.01 1.58
N ALA A 180 -4.28 27.25 0.79
CA ALA A 180 -3.82 26.33 -0.25
C ALA A 180 -3.26 25.02 0.33
N ILE A 181 -2.40 25.09 1.34
CA ILE A 181 -1.87 23.90 2.04
C ILE A 181 -3.02 23.08 2.65
N ALA A 182 -4.00 23.74 3.28
CA ALA A 182 -5.15 23.06 3.88
C ALA A 182 -6.00 22.32 2.82
N ALA A 183 -6.24 22.95 1.66
CA ALA A 183 -6.94 22.31 0.55
C ALA A 183 -6.16 21.11 0.00
N ASP A 184 -4.83 21.22 -0.12
CA ASP A 184 -3.99 20.12 -0.61
C ASP A 184 -3.92 18.95 0.38
N VAL A 185 -3.79 19.23 1.67
CA VAL A 185 -3.85 18.21 2.75
C VAL A 185 -5.17 17.44 2.66
N ALA A 186 -6.30 18.13 2.52
CA ALA A 186 -7.59 17.50 2.34
C ALA A 186 -7.64 16.66 1.05
N GLY A 187 -7.09 17.17 -0.05
CA GLY A 187 -6.96 16.45 -1.32
C GLY A 187 -6.16 15.14 -1.20
N ILE A 188 -5.01 15.17 -0.52
CA ILE A 188 -4.16 14.00 -0.28
C ILE A 188 -4.92 12.96 0.54
N ILE A 189 -5.55 13.37 1.65
CA ILE A 189 -6.32 12.46 2.51
C ILE A 189 -7.49 11.83 1.74
N VAL A 190 -8.25 12.61 0.98
CA VAL A 190 -9.37 12.09 0.19
C VAL A 190 -8.88 11.12 -0.89
N ALA A 191 -7.74 11.39 -1.54
CA ALA A 191 -7.15 10.47 -2.50
C ALA A 191 -6.76 9.12 -1.87
N SER A 192 -6.17 9.13 -0.67
CA SER A 192 -5.90 7.91 0.10
C SER A 192 -7.19 7.14 0.38
N LEU A 193 -8.21 7.82 0.90
CA LEU A 193 -9.50 7.19 1.25
C LEU A 193 -10.21 6.60 0.02
N LEU A 194 -10.21 7.30 -1.12
CA LEU A 194 -10.76 6.79 -2.37
C LEU A 194 -10.02 5.54 -2.85
N THR A 195 -8.70 5.51 -2.70
CA THR A 195 -7.89 4.35 -3.07
C THR A 195 -8.20 3.15 -2.17
N ILE A 196 -8.27 3.36 -0.85
CA ILE A 196 -8.67 2.31 0.11
C ILE A 196 -10.07 1.78 -0.23
N ALA A 197 -11.03 2.67 -0.49
CA ALA A 197 -12.40 2.28 -0.85
C ALA A 197 -12.42 1.47 -2.16
N ALA A 198 -11.68 1.90 -3.19
CA ALA A 198 -11.58 1.17 -4.45
C ALA A 198 -10.95 -0.21 -4.27
N LEU A 199 -9.85 -0.31 -3.51
CA LEU A 199 -9.21 -1.60 -3.22
C LEU A 199 -10.12 -2.52 -2.39
N TYR A 200 -10.87 -1.97 -1.44
CA TYR A 200 -11.83 -2.73 -0.65
C TYR A 200 -12.97 -3.29 -1.52
N ILE A 201 -13.51 -2.46 -2.42
CA ILE A 201 -14.50 -2.92 -3.41
C ILE A 201 -13.89 -3.98 -4.32
N CYS A 202 -12.66 -3.78 -4.82
CA CYS A 202 -11.95 -4.80 -5.59
C CYS A 202 -11.88 -6.11 -4.82
N GLN A 203 -11.47 -6.10 -3.55
CA GLN A 203 -11.38 -7.31 -2.75
C GLN A 203 -12.74 -7.99 -2.60
N LEU A 204 -13.81 -7.23 -2.31
CA LEU A 204 -15.19 -7.74 -2.22
C LEU A 204 -15.66 -8.49 -3.48
N LEU A 205 -15.11 -8.15 -4.66
CA LEU A 205 -15.43 -8.86 -5.91
C LEU A 205 -14.82 -10.27 -5.98
N PHE A 206 -13.69 -10.49 -5.28
CA PHE A 206 -12.99 -11.76 -5.28
C PHE A 206 -13.37 -12.64 -4.08
N GLU A 207 -13.37 -12.06 -2.88
CA GLU A 207 -13.55 -12.78 -1.61
C GLU A 207 -14.18 -11.86 -0.54
N SER A 208 -14.79 -12.43 0.50
CA SER A 208 -15.31 -11.63 1.62
C SER A 208 -14.15 -11.14 2.50
N PRO A 209 -13.82 -9.84 2.52
CA PRO A 209 -12.75 -9.32 3.36
C PRO A 209 -13.15 -9.39 4.83
N ARG A 210 -12.34 -10.07 5.63
CA ARG A 210 -12.29 -9.83 7.07
C ARG A 210 -11.23 -8.76 7.32
N LEU A 211 -11.68 -7.50 7.41
CA LEU A 211 -10.79 -6.41 7.77
C LEU A 211 -10.36 -6.58 9.22
N ASP A 212 -9.05 -6.66 9.44
CA ASP A 212 -8.49 -6.54 10.78
C ASP A 212 -8.38 -5.05 11.12
N PHE A 213 -8.98 -4.64 12.24
CA PHE A 213 -8.89 -3.29 12.81
C PHE A 213 -8.05 -3.26 14.10
N SER A 214 -7.13 -4.23 14.26
CA SER A 214 -6.19 -4.24 15.38
C SER A 214 -5.39 -2.94 15.51
N GLY A 215 -4.85 -2.67 16.72
CA GLY A 215 -4.05 -1.46 16.98
C GLY A 215 -2.84 -1.30 16.05
N VAL A 216 -2.38 -2.39 15.44
CA VAL A 216 -1.36 -2.42 14.38
C VAL A 216 -1.82 -1.65 13.15
N ASN A 217 -3.06 -1.86 12.73
CA ASN A 217 -3.65 -1.22 11.56
C ASN A 217 -3.86 0.28 11.79
N ALA A 218 -4.20 0.70 13.01
CA ALA A 218 -4.27 2.12 13.36
C ALA A 218 -2.91 2.82 13.21
N ARG A 219 -1.81 2.15 13.58
CA ARG A 219 -0.44 2.66 13.40
C ARG A 219 -0.08 2.78 11.92
N ALA A 220 -0.41 1.75 11.11
CA ALA A 220 -0.19 1.78 9.68
C ALA A 220 -0.96 2.95 9.01
N ILE A 221 -2.21 3.18 9.40
CA ILE A 221 -3.02 4.33 8.92
C ILE A 221 -2.34 5.66 9.27
N ALA A 222 -1.87 5.81 10.52
CA ALA A 222 -1.23 7.05 10.95
C ALA A 222 0.06 7.35 10.16
N ILE A 223 0.92 6.34 9.95
CA ILE A 223 2.13 6.48 9.12
C ILE A 223 1.77 6.76 7.67
N GLY A 224 0.81 6.03 7.12
CA GLY A 224 0.42 6.16 5.72
C GLY A 224 -0.22 7.51 5.38
N ILE A 225 -0.83 8.18 6.35
CA ILE A 225 -1.27 9.58 6.18
C ILE A 225 -0.11 10.55 6.41
N ALA A 226 0.72 10.36 7.44
CA ALA A 226 1.79 11.28 7.76
C ALA A 226 2.89 11.35 6.67
N CYS A 227 3.21 10.22 6.04
CA CYS A 227 4.23 10.13 5.00
C CYS A 227 3.93 11.03 3.77
N PRO A 228 2.79 10.92 3.07
CA PRO A 228 2.47 11.76 1.91
C PRO A 228 2.32 13.23 2.27
N LEU A 229 1.87 13.56 3.50
CA LEU A 229 1.84 14.95 3.96
C LEU A 229 3.25 15.51 4.15
N ALA A 230 4.14 14.77 4.82
CA ALA A 230 5.53 15.17 4.98
C ALA A 230 6.24 15.30 3.61
N TRP A 231 5.94 14.39 2.68
CA TRP A 231 6.44 14.44 1.30
C TRP A 231 5.94 15.67 0.56
N TYR A 232 4.64 15.95 0.60
CA TYR A 232 4.05 17.17 0.04
C TYR A 232 4.78 18.41 0.55
N ALA A 233 4.94 18.53 1.87
CA ALA A 233 5.58 19.69 2.48
C ALA A 233 7.06 19.82 2.06
N LEU A 234 7.81 18.71 2.02
CA LEU A 234 9.18 18.67 1.53
C LEU A 234 9.27 19.17 0.08
N VAL A 235 8.40 18.68 -0.81
CA VAL A 235 8.40 19.07 -2.22
C VAL A 235 7.97 20.53 -2.38
N CYS A 236 6.97 21.01 -1.63
CA CYS A 236 6.59 22.42 -1.58
C CYS A 236 7.76 23.31 -1.14
N ALA A 237 8.48 22.92 -0.07
CA ALA A 237 9.65 23.65 0.37
C ALA A 237 10.76 23.63 -0.70
N ALA A 238 11.09 22.46 -1.24
CA ALA A 238 12.15 22.35 -2.25
C ALA A 238 11.84 23.19 -3.50
N THR A 239 10.61 23.11 -4.00
CA THR A 239 10.19 23.81 -5.23
C THR A 239 10.07 25.32 -5.03
N THR A 240 9.64 25.81 -3.86
CA THR A 240 9.59 27.26 -3.57
C THR A 240 10.97 27.88 -3.39
N TRP A 241 11.98 27.10 -3.02
CA TRP A 241 13.35 27.59 -2.85
C TRP A 241 14.18 27.52 -4.14
N MET A 242 13.84 26.62 -5.07
CA MET A 242 14.51 26.45 -6.36
C MET A 242 13.78 27.21 -7.47
N HIS A 243 13.96 28.53 -7.49
CA HIS A 243 13.42 29.48 -8.49
C HIS A 243 13.57 28.95 -9.93
N ARG A 244 12.49 29.00 -10.73
CA ARG A 244 12.43 28.57 -12.15
C ARG A 244 12.76 27.10 -12.46
N ALA A 245 13.27 26.33 -11.50
CA ALA A 245 13.66 24.93 -11.67
C ALA A 245 12.63 23.96 -11.08
N PHE A 246 11.42 24.42 -10.72
CA PHE A 246 10.42 23.58 -10.05
C PHE A 246 10.08 22.31 -10.82
N GLY A 247 10.05 22.36 -12.16
CA GLY A 247 9.82 21.19 -13.00
C GLY A 247 10.91 20.12 -12.85
N ALA A 248 12.17 20.54 -12.73
CA ALA A 248 13.28 19.64 -12.45
C ALA A 248 13.16 19.04 -11.05
N VAL A 249 12.81 19.84 -10.03
CA VAL A 249 12.60 19.34 -8.66
C VAL A 249 11.52 18.26 -8.63
N LEU A 250 10.36 18.51 -9.25
CA LEU A 250 9.27 17.53 -9.31
C LEU A 250 9.66 16.26 -10.06
N GLY A 251 10.37 16.41 -11.19
CA GLY A 251 10.82 15.28 -12.01
C GLY A 251 11.88 14.41 -11.33
N PHE A 252 12.82 15.03 -10.61
CA PHE A 252 13.92 14.32 -9.94
C PHE A 252 13.63 13.92 -8.50
N ALA A 253 12.57 14.44 -7.86
CA ALA A 253 12.23 14.10 -6.48
C ALA A 253 12.11 12.59 -6.26
N TRP A 254 11.40 11.88 -7.14
CA TRP A 254 11.20 10.44 -7.05
C TRP A 254 12.49 9.63 -7.30
N PRO A 255 13.22 9.79 -8.42
CA PRO A 255 14.49 9.10 -8.63
C PRO A 255 15.50 9.32 -7.50
N VAL A 256 15.60 10.55 -6.99
CA VAL A 256 16.52 10.87 -5.89
C VAL A 256 16.07 10.18 -4.60
N ALA A 257 14.78 10.25 -4.25
CA ALA A 257 14.27 9.60 -3.05
C ALA A 257 14.46 8.07 -3.08
N ILE A 258 14.22 7.44 -4.23
CA ILE A 258 14.43 6.00 -4.44
C ILE A 258 15.92 5.67 -4.35
N LEU A 259 16.78 6.42 -5.05
CA LEU A 259 18.23 6.20 -5.03
C LEU A 259 18.80 6.32 -3.61
N VAL A 260 18.39 7.35 -2.86
CA VAL A 260 18.79 7.53 -1.45
C VAL A 260 18.31 6.36 -0.60
N GLY A 261 17.08 5.89 -0.78
CA GLY A 261 16.55 4.72 -0.07
C GLY A 261 17.34 3.44 -0.36
N VAL A 262 17.66 3.19 -1.63
CA VAL A 262 18.44 2.02 -2.06
C VAL A 262 19.85 2.07 -1.50
N LEU A 263 20.54 3.21 -1.62
CA LEU A 263 21.91 3.37 -1.11
C LEU A 263 21.96 3.24 0.42
N ALA A 264 20.94 3.69 1.14
CA ALA A 264 20.82 3.53 2.58
C ALA A 264 20.55 2.07 3.02
N ALA A 265 20.03 1.22 2.14
CA ALA A 265 19.75 -0.19 2.44
C ALA A 265 20.95 -1.13 2.15
N ILE A 266 21.85 -0.73 1.25
CA ILE A 266 23.03 -1.53 0.88
C ILE A 266 24.09 -1.43 1.97
N HIS A 267 24.64 -2.56 2.42
CA HIS A 267 25.76 -2.62 3.37
C HIS A 267 27.10 -2.78 2.62
N PRO A 268 27.86 -1.71 2.41
CA PRO A 268 29.09 -1.74 1.62
C PRO A 268 30.26 -2.38 2.38
N ARG A 269 31.19 -2.99 1.62
CA ARG A 269 32.42 -3.59 2.18
C ARG A 269 33.66 -2.69 2.06
N ASN A 270 33.62 -1.66 1.22
CA ASN A 270 34.74 -0.75 0.96
C ASN A 270 34.52 0.62 1.64
N VAL A 271 35.61 1.34 1.92
CA VAL A 271 35.58 2.65 2.62
C VAL A 271 34.75 3.69 1.87
N VAL A 272 34.89 3.77 0.54
CA VAL A 272 34.11 4.70 -0.28
C VAL A 272 32.62 4.36 -0.24
N GLY A 273 32.28 3.07 -0.30
CA GLY A 273 30.89 2.63 -0.16
C GLY A 273 30.33 2.97 1.21
N LEU A 274 31.08 2.75 2.30
CA LEU A 274 30.67 3.11 3.67
C LEU A 274 30.34 4.60 3.77
N PHE A 275 31.19 5.47 3.22
CA PHE A 275 30.90 6.90 3.18
C PHE A 275 29.61 7.22 2.40
N ILE A 276 29.40 6.62 1.23
CA ILE A 276 28.17 6.81 0.43
C ILE A 276 26.94 6.31 1.21
N HIS A 277 27.05 5.16 1.86
CA HIS A 277 26.02 4.59 2.72
C HIS A 277 25.68 5.53 3.87
N ASP A 278 26.67 6.06 4.60
CA ASP A 278 26.44 6.96 5.74
C ASP A 278 25.75 8.25 5.29
N VAL A 279 26.18 8.83 4.16
CA VAL A 279 25.51 10.01 3.57
C VAL A 279 24.07 9.68 3.17
N ALA A 280 23.85 8.57 2.46
CA ALA A 280 22.52 8.13 2.06
C ALA A 280 21.63 7.81 3.27
N TRP A 281 22.20 7.21 4.32
CA TRP A 281 21.52 6.90 5.57
C TRP A 281 21.08 8.18 6.27
N VAL A 282 21.95 9.20 6.38
CA VAL A 282 21.58 10.52 6.94
C VAL A 282 20.52 11.20 6.08
N LEU A 283 20.69 11.22 4.76
CA LEU A 283 19.71 11.80 3.83
C LEU A 283 18.36 11.08 3.90
N SER A 284 18.37 9.76 4.11
CA SER A 284 17.13 8.97 4.26
C SER A 284 16.32 9.45 5.47
N ARG A 285 16.97 9.96 6.53
CA ARG A 285 16.28 10.55 7.70
C ARG A 285 15.57 11.86 7.41
N PHE A 286 15.79 12.47 6.24
CA PHE A 286 15.04 13.62 5.74
C PHE A 286 14.03 13.25 4.65
N ASN A 287 14.03 11.99 4.20
CA ASN A 287 13.13 11.48 3.17
C ASN A 287 11.95 10.76 3.82
N PRO A 288 10.71 11.30 3.76
CA PRO A 288 9.52 10.66 4.31
C PRO A 288 9.29 9.24 3.79
N ILE A 289 9.71 8.93 2.57
CA ILE A 289 9.54 7.60 1.95
C ILE A 289 10.37 6.53 2.69
N SER A 290 11.50 6.90 3.30
CA SER A 290 12.35 5.93 4.03
C SER A 290 11.69 5.37 5.30
N TYR A 291 10.64 6.03 5.78
CA TYR A 291 9.88 5.61 6.96
C TYR A 291 8.76 4.63 6.63
N VAL A 292 8.47 4.41 5.34
CA VAL A 292 7.51 3.40 4.87
C VAL A 292 8.22 2.06 4.82
N THR A 293 7.91 1.20 5.78
CA THR A 293 8.43 -0.17 5.81
C THR A 293 7.38 -1.12 5.26
N PHE A 294 7.67 -1.76 4.13
CA PHE A 294 6.91 -2.91 3.66
C PHE A 294 7.45 -4.16 4.38
N PRO A 295 6.62 -4.88 5.15
CA PRO A 295 7.05 -6.14 5.73
C PRO A 295 7.34 -7.16 4.63
N ASN A 296 8.50 -7.80 4.72
CA ASN A 296 8.86 -8.91 3.83
C ASN A 296 8.26 -10.24 4.32
N GLU A 297 7.69 -10.29 5.53
CA GLU A 297 7.12 -11.50 6.12
C GLU A 297 5.64 -11.31 6.50
N PRO A 298 4.74 -12.23 6.12
CA PRO A 298 3.31 -12.10 6.39
C PRO A 298 2.92 -12.28 7.88
N THR A 299 3.83 -12.76 8.73
CA THR A 299 3.67 -12.83 10.19
C THR A 299 3.95 -11.51 10.91
N SER A 300 4.26 -10.43 10.17
CA SER A 300 4.71 -9.14 10.72
C SER A 300 3.68 -8.32 11.50
N ALA A 301 2.42 -8.74 11.60
CA ALA A 301 1.43 -8.02 12.41
C ALA A 301 1.91 -7.88 13.88
N ALA A 302 2.54 -8.93 14.42
CA ALA A 302 3.16 -8.91 15.75
C ALA A 302 4.39 -7.97 15.84
N PHE A 303 5.14 -7.84 14.74
CA PHE A 303 6.30 -6.95 14.66
C PHE A 303 5.88 -5.48 14.69
N PHE A 304 4.83 -5.09 13.95
CA PHE A 304 4.30 -3.73 14.01
C PHE A 304 3.54 -3.41 15.30
N ALA A 305 2.96 -4.41 15.96
CA ALA A 305 2.34 -4.26 17.28
C ALA A 305 3.36 -3.88 18.36
N SER A 306 4.60 -4.32 18.20
CA SER A 306 5.66 -4.13 19.18
C SER A 306 6.76 -3.15 18.75
N ASP A 307 6.74 -2.60 17.53
CA ASP A 307 7.79 -1.68 17.06
C ASP A 307 7.94 -0.47 18.00
N PRO A 308 9.01 -0.41 18.81
CA PRO A 308 9.21 0.68 19.77
C PRO A 308 9.51 2.00 19.08
N THR A 309 9.84 1.97 17.79
CA THR A 309 10.20 3.15 17.00
C THR A 309 9.01 3.81 16.31
N PHE A 310 7.81 3.25 16.40
CA PHE A 310 6.60 3.80 15.78
C PHE A 310 6.36 5.28 16.15
N LEU A 311 6.26 5.59 17.45
CA LEU A 311 5.97 6.95 17.93
C LEU A 311 7.06 7.95 17.50
N PRO A 312 8.37 7.66 17.68
CA PRO A 312 9.43 8.50 17.15
C PRO A 312 9.34 8.74 15.64
N ARG A 313 9.08 7.71 14.83
CA ARG A 313 8.95 7.85 13.37
C ARG A 313 7.77 8.75 13.00
N LEU A 314 6.61 8.53 13.61
CA LEU A 314 5.43 9.37 13.40
C LEU A 314 5.69 10.82 13.78
N ALA A 315 6.30 11.05 14.95
CA ALA A 315 6.65 12.38 15.43
C ALA A 315 7.61 13.10 14.46
N VAL A 316 8.61 12.39 13.92
CA VAL A 316 9.54 12.94 12.92
C VAL A 316 8.81 13.33 11.64
N MET A 317 7.89 12.50 11.12
CA MET A 317 7.12 12.84 9.91
C MET A 317 6.20 14.05 10.14
N LEU A 318 5.53 14.13 11.28
CA LEU A 318 4.70 15.29 11.64
C LEU A 318 5.56 16.56 11.79
N LEU A 319 6.74 16.43 12.42
CA LEU A 319 7.69 17.53 12.54
C LEU A 319 8.18 18.00 11.17
N MET A 320 8.53 17.08 10.26
CA MET A 320 8.89 17.40 8.87
C MET A 320 7.77 18.15 8.16
N PHE A 321 6.54 17.67 8.28
CA PHE A 321 5.38 18.35 7.69
C PHE A 321 5.28 19.81 8.17
N VAL A 322 5.37 20.04 9.48
CA VAL A 322 5.29 21.38 10.08
C VAL A 322 6.47 22.25 9.64
N VAL A 323 7.70 21.75 9.74
CA VAL A 323 8.92 22.51 9.42
C VAL A 323 8.98 22.86 7.94
N TYR A 324 8.76 21.90 7.04
CA TYR A 324 8.82 22.17 5.60
C TYR A 324 7.67 23.05 5.12
N SER A 325 6.46 22.89 5.67
CA SER A 325 5.35 23.82 5.38
C SER A 325 5.68 25.24 5.85
N GLY A 326 6.26 25.38 7.04
CA GLY A 326 6.75 26.66 7.56
C GLY A 326 7.82 27.29 6.66
N LEU A 327 8.80 26.52 6.19
CA LEU A 327 9.84 27.00 5.27
C LEU A 327 9.27 27.45 3.92
N ALA A 328 8.28 26.71 3.38
CA ALA A 328 7.58 27.10 2.16
C ALA A 328 6.81 28.42 2.38
N MET A 329 6.11 28.56 3.50
CA MET A 329 5.37 29.78 3.86
C MET A 329 6.28 31.00 4.07
N VAL A 330 7.41 30.85 4.77
CA VAL A 330 8.38 31.95 4.98
C VAL A 330 8.94 32.43 3.64
N LYS A 331 9.29 31.50 2.76
CA LYS A 331 9.75 31.85 1.41
C LYS A 331 8.66 32.57 0.62
N TRP A 332 7.41 32.14 0.79
CA TRP A 332 6.23 32.76 0.18
C TRP A 332 6.02 34.21 0.61
N GLN A 333 6.10 34.46 1.91
CA GLN A 333 5.96 35.80 2.50
C GLN A 333 7.05 36.75 2.01
N ARG A 334 8.30 36.27 1.89
CA ARG A 334 9.42 37.11 1.44
C ARG A 334 9.28 37.61 0.01
N MET A 335 8.42 37.02 -0.82
CA MET A 335 8.14 37.55 -2.16
C MET A 335 7.28 38.84 -2.12
N GLU A 336 6.78 39.28 -0.96
CA GLU A 336 6.11 40.59 -0.79
C GLU A 336 7.09 41.75 -0.67
N ALA A 337 8.30 41.47 -0.17
CA ALA A 337 9.35 42.45 0.10
C ALA A 337 10.27 42.60 -1.11
#